data_AF-A0A212T1N4-F1
#
_entry.id   AF-A0A212T1N4-F1
#
_cell.length_a   1.000
_cell.length_b   1.000
_cell.length_c   1.000
_cell.angle_alpha   90.00
_cell.angle_beta   90.00
_cell.angle_gamma   90.00
#
_symmetry.space_group_name_H-M   'P 1'
#
loop_
_entity.id
_entity.type
_entity.pdbx_description
1 polymer ?
#
loop_
_entity_poly.entity_id
_entity_poly.type
_entity_poly.pdbx_seq_one_letter_code
_entity_poly.pdbx_strand_id
1 'polypeptide(L)' 'MSVTRLKRKHRKNIARANNKQRVIKQLLLTPVLKNVDIEELKARFTKTEAAA' A
#
# COMPACT_ATOMS: atom_id res chain seq x y z
N MET A 1 40.07 -15.73 8.49
CA MET A 1 39.45 -14.37 8.46
C MET A 1 37.95 -14.50 8.58
N SER A 2 37.45 -14.37 9.80
CA SER A 2 36.07 -14.57 10.21
C SER A 2 35.19 -13.38 9.84
N VAL A 3 34.02 -13.66 9.25
CA VAL A 3 32.85 -12.77 9.06
C VAL A 3 33.20 -11.32 8.71
N THR A 4 33.30 -11.00 7.41
CA THR A 4 33.59 -9.64 6.90
C THR A 4 32.50 -8.60 7.23
N ARG A 5 31.34 -9.00 7.80
CA ARG A 5 30.22 -8.11 8.10
C ARG A 5 29.47 -8.50 9.38
N LEU A 6 29.37 -7.57 10.34
CA LEU A 6 28.63 -7.76 11.60
C LEU A 6 27.17 -8.22 11.37
N LYS A 7 26.76 -9.34 11.99
CA LYS A 7 25.39 -9.90 11.88
C LYS A 7 24.29 -8.87 12.19
N ARG A 8 24.52 -7.98 13.17
CA ARG A 8 23.61 -6.86 13.50
C ARG A 8 23.35 -5.94 12.30
N LYS A 9 24.39 -5.56 11.56
CA LYS A 9 24.28 -4.68 10.39
C LYS A 9 23.51 -5.37 9.26
N HIS A 10 23.73 -6.66 9.06
CA HIS A 10 22.99 -7.45 8.09
C HIS A 10 21.48 -7.53 8.43
N ARG A 11 21.13 -7.86 9.69
CA ARG A 11 19.73 -7.87 10.15
C ARG A 11 19.05 -6.52 9.98
N LYS A 12 19.75 -5.42 10.30
CA LYS A 12 19.22 -4.05 10.11
C LYS A 12 18.96 -3.72 8.64
N ASN A 13 19.81 -4.19 7.74
CA ASN A 13 19.64 -3.97 6.31
C ASN A 13 18.44 -4.75 5.74
N ILE A 14 18.26 -6.01 6.17
CA ILE A 14 17.08 -6.81 5.79
C ILE A 14 15.80 -6.13 6.28
N ALA A 15 15.74 -5.71 7.55
CA ALA A 15 14.57 -5.04 8.10
C ALA A 15 14.22 -3.75 7.33
N ARG A 16 15.22 -2.95 6.96
CA ARG A 16 15.01 -1.74 6.13
C ARG A 16 14.47 -2.09 4.74
N ALA A 17 15.00 -3.13 4.09
CA ALA A 17 14.52 -3.55 2.78
C ALA A 17 13.05 -4.03 2.85
N ASN A 18 12.71 -4.86 3.85
CA ASN A 18 11.35 -5.35 4.07
C ASN A 18 10.37 -4.19 4.33
N ASN A 19 10.77 -3.18 5.11
CA ASN A 19 9.94 -2.00 5.36
C ASN A 19 9.64 -1.22 4.07
N LYS A 20 10.63 -1.04 3.18
CA LYS A 20 10.42 -0.38 1.88
C LYS A 20 9.44 -1.17 1.00
N GLN A 21 9.62 -2.48 0.92
CA GLN A 21 8.74 -3.37 0.17
C GLN A 21 7.30 -3.36 0.70
N ARG A 22 7.12 -3.28 2.02
CA ARG A 22 5.79 -3.16 2.65
C ARG A 22 5.08 -1.88 2.25
N VAL A 23 5.78 -0.74 2.24
CA VAL A 23 5.19 0.55 1.80
C VAL A 23 4.76 0.48 0.34
N ILE A 24 5.61 -0.07 -0.54
CA ILE A 24 5.26 -0.24 -1.97
C ILE A 24 4.02 -1.11 -2.13
N LYS A 25 3.97 -2.25 -1.43
CA LYS A 25 2.80 -3.15 -1.47
C LYS A 25 1.53 -2.47 -0.96
N GLN A 26 1.63 -1.61 0.05
CA GLN A 26 0.51 -0.86 0.58
C GLN A 26 -0.03 0.17 -0.43
N LEU A 27 0.85 0.84 -1.18
CA LEU A 27 0.45 1.80 -2.22
C LEU A 27 -0.24 1.13 -3.41
N LEU A 28 0.20 -0.08 -3.77
CA LEU A 28 -0.40 -0.86 -4.87
C LEU A 28 -1.61 -1.69 -4.42
N LEU A 29 -1.99 -1.62 -3.14
CA LEU A 29 -3.09 -2.39 -2.61
C LEU A 29 -4.42 -1.77 -3.04
N THR A 30 -4.99 -2.27 -4.12
CA THR A 30 -6.26 -3.02 -4.09
C THR A 30 -7.16 -2.93 -2.85
N PRO A 31 -7.77 -1.80 -2.40
CA PRO A 31 -8.58 -1.85 -1.20
C PRO A 31 -9.88 -2.60 -1.50
N VAL A 32 -10.12 -3.71 -0.78
CA VAL A 32 -11.42 -4.39 -0.83
C VAL A 32 -12.41 -3.50 -0.07
N LEU A 33 -13.26 -2.79 -0.82
CA LEU A 33 -14.31 -1.94 -0.27
C LEU A 33 -15.41 -2.82 0.33
N LYS A 34 -15.21 -3.31 1.55
CA LYS A 34 -16.13 -4.28 2.19
C LYS A 34 -17.53 -3.72 2.50
N ASN A 35 -17.71 -2.39 2.55
CA ASN A 35 -18.97 -1.74 2.96
C ASN A 35 -19.39 -0.57 2.06
N VAL A 36 -18.99 -0.58 0.78
CA VAL A 36 -19.37 0.50 -0.14
C VAL A 36 -20.56 0.07 -0.97
N ASP A 37 -21.67 0.79 -0.83
CA ASP A 37 -22.82 0.64 -1.72
C ASP A 37 -22.48 1.24 -3.10
N ILE A 38 -22.35 0.35 -4.08
CA ILE A 38 -21.93 0.69 -5.44
C ILE A 38 -23.00 1.52 -6.15
N GLU A 39 -24.28 1.35 -5.80
CA GLU A 39 -25.39 2.07 -6.44
C GLU A 39 -25.43 3.53 -5.98
N GLU A 40 -25.26 3.78 -4.69
CA GLU A 40 -25.19 5.13 -4.14
C GLU A 40 -24.02 5.93 -4.74
N LEU A 41 -22.85 5.31 -4.89
CA LEU A 41 -21.69 5.96 -5.51
C LEU A 41 -21.97 6.36 -6.96
N LYS A 42 -22.54 5.46 -7.77
CA LYS A 42 -22.87 5.78 -9.18
C LYS A 42 -23.88 6.93 -9.28
N ALA A 43 -24.87 6.97 -8.39
CA ALA A 43 -25.88 8.03 -8.35
C ALA A 43 -25.30 9.42 -8.00
N ARG A 44 -24.21 9.47 -7.23
CA ARG A 44 -23.53 10.75 -6.90
C ARG A 44 -22.78 11.31 -8.11
N PHE A 45 -22.16 10.47 -8.94
CA PHE A 45 -21.41 10.93 -10.11
C PHE A 45 -22.29 11.41 -11.27
N THR A 46 -23.45 10.78 -11.51
CA THR A 46 -24.41 11.23 -12.54
C THR A 46 -25.06 12.58 -12.18
N LYS A 47 -25.26 12.87 -10.88
CA LYS A 47 -25.74 14.18 -10.42
C LYS A 47 -24.77 15.32 -10.70
N THR A 48 -23.46 15.06 -10.64
CA THR A 48 -22.45 16.09 -10.89
C THR A 48 -22.32 16.41 -12.38
N GLU A 49 -22.45 15.41 -13.26
CA GLU A 49 -22.42 15.60 -14.71
C GLU A 49 -23.65 16.37 -15.24
N ALA A 50 -24.82 16.20 -14.60
CA ALA A 50 -26.03 16.94 -14.95
C ALA A 50 -26.04 18.41 -14.44
N ALA A 51 -25.08 18.80 -13.60
CA ALA A 51 -24.99 20.13 -13.00
C ALA A 51 -23.83 20.98 -13.56
N ALA A 52 -23.07 20.45 -14.53
CA ALA A 52 -22.00 21.14 -15.27
C ALA A 52 -22.46 21.45 -16.70
#